data_AF-A0A2U1Q0S7-F1
#
_entry.id   AF-A0A2U1Q0S7-F1
#
_cell.length_a   1.000
_cell.length_b   1.000
_cell.length_c   1.000
_cell.angle_alpha   90.00
_cell.angle_beta   90.00
_cell.angle_gamma   90.00
#
_symmetry.space_group_name_H-M   'P 1'
#
loop_
_entity.id
_entity.type
_entity.pdbx_description
1 polymer ?
#
loop_
_entity_poly.entity_id
_entity_poly.type
_entity_poly.pdbx_seq_one_letter_code
_entity_poly.pdbx_strand_id
1 'polypeptide(L)'
;MESLSSGIEPLKNAMIMDENVVNECLYKITRALRQSDVQIKLVHDMKTNIKKLLDDAGRIYNKQIIFLRAIYDELCKMLHHPGKLSFTPNKGNPTVVMFVGPQGSGKTTTCAKYAYYHQNKG
;
A
#
# COMPACT_ATOMS: atom_id res chain seq x y z
N MET A 1 -19.54 -0.74 -3.53
CA MET A 1 -18.17 -1.32 -3.60
C MET A 1 -17.62 -1.32 -2.18
N GLU A 2 -16.99 -2.41 -1.73
CA GLU A 2 -16.33 -2.41 -0.42
C GLU A 2 -15.02 -1.63 -0.54
N SER A 3 -14.90 -0.53 0.18
CA SER A 3 -13.68 0.26 0.24
C SER A 3 -12.75 -0.27 1.33
N LEU A 4 -11.45 0.01 1.23
CA LEU A 4 -10.50 -0.31 2.29
C LEU A 4 -10.93 0.27 3.65
N SER A 5 -11.54 1.45 3.66
CA SER A 5 -12.08 2.08 4.87
C SER A 5 -13.18 1.25 5.53
N SER A 6 -14.11 0.67 4.75
CA SER A 6 -15.15 -0.23 5.28
C SER A 6 -14.58 -1.53 5.85
N GLY A 7 -13.40 -1.96 5.39
CA GLY A 7 -12.70 -3.11 5.94
C GLY A 7 -12.26 -2.92 7.39
N ILE A 8 -12.01 -1.67 7.81
CA ILE A 8 -11.52 -1.32 9.15
C ILE A 8 -12.67 -1.05 10.13
N GLU A 9 -13.91 -0.86 9.66
CA GLU A 9 -15.07 -0.60 10.52
C GLU A 9 -15.34 -1.66 11.60
N PRO A 10 -15.22 -2.99 11.34
CA PRO A 10 -15.40 -4.00 12.38
C PRO A 10 -14.45 -3.81 13.56
N LEU A 11 -13.23 -3.33 13.29
CA LEU A 11 -12.24 -3.04 14.32
C LEU A 11 -12.62 -1.83 15.18
N LYS A 12 -13.23 -0.79 14.59
CA LYS A 12 -13.63 0.43 15.29
C LYS A 12 -14.83 0.22 16.22
N ASN A 13 -15.74 -0.67 15.82
CA ASN A 13 -16.97 -0.93 16.57
C ASN A 13 -16.80 -1.99 17.66
N ALA A 14 -15.71 -2.77 17.61
CA ALA A 14 -15.45 -3.83 18.58
C ALA A 14 -14.81 -3.28 19.86
N MET A 15 -15.47 -3.50 21.00
CA MET A 15 -14.94 -3.15 22.33
C MET A 15 -13.74 -4.04 22.72
N ILE A 16 -13.70 -5.28 22.23
CA ILE A 16 -12.62 -6.24 22.43
C ILE A 16 -12.28 -6.85 21.07
N MET A 17 -10.99 -6.98 20.77
CA MET A 17 -10.54 -7.71 19.58
C MET A 17 -10.54 -9.21 19.85
N ASP A 18 -11.51 -9.91 19.27
CA ASP A 18 -11.53 -11.38 19.20
C ASP A 18 -11.00 -11.88 17.85
N GLU A 19 -10.83 -13.19 17.74
CA GLU A 19 -10.34 -13.82 16.52
C GLU A 19 -11.34 -13.70 15.35
N ASN A 20 -12.65 -13.59 15.65
CA ASN A 20 -13.68 -13.43 14.65
C ASN A 20 -13.60 -12.05 13.97
N VAL A 21 -13.48 -10.98 14.75
CA VAL A 21 -13.33 -9.60 14.26
C VAL A 21 -12.05 -9.46 13.44
N VAL A 22 -10.95 -10.10 13.85
CA VAL A 22 -9.70 -10.11 13.07
C VAL A 22 -9.90 -10.79 11.72
N ASN A 23 -10.50 -11.99 11.71
CA ASN A 23 -10.73 -12.73 10.47
C ASN A 23 -11.72 -12.01 9.54
N GLU A 24 -12.78 -11.41 10.09
CA GLU A 24 -13.76 -10.62 9.32
C GLU A 24 -13.11 -9.38 8.69
N CYS A 25 -12.31 -8.64 9.47
CA CYS A 25 -11.57 -7.47 9.01
C CYS A 25 -10.59 -7.84 7.89
N LEU A 26 -9.77 -8.88 8.09
CA LEU A 26 -8.83 -9.37 7.07
C LEU A 26 -9.56 -9.84 5.80
N TYR A 27 -10.74 -10.47 5.93
CA TYR A 27 -11.54 -10.89 4.79
C TYR A 27 -12.03 -9.70 3.97
N LYS A 28 -12.61 -8.68 4.61
CA LYS A 28 -13.08 -7.46 3.95
C LYS A 28 -11.93 -6.69 3.27
N ILE A 29 -10.79 -6.55 3.95
CA ILE A 29 -9.59 -5.91 3.37
C ILE A 29 -9.08 -6.69 2.16
N THR A 30 -8.94 -8.02 2.27
CA THR A 30 -8.50 -8.88 1.17
C THR A 30 -9.41 -8.76 -0.05
N ARG A 31 -10.73 -8.73 0.18
CA ARG A 31 -11.73 -8.59 -0.88
C ARG A 31 -11.65 -7.23 -1.55
N ALA A 32 -11.51 -6.14 -0.79
CA ALA A 32 -11.36 -4.79 -1.32
C ALA A 32 -10.08 -4.63 -2.15
N LEU A 33 -8.95 -5.17 -1.68
CA LEU A 33 -7.68 -5.14 -2.42
C LEU A 33 -7.75 -5.94 -3.72
N ARG A 34 -8.38 -7.12 -3.69
CA ARG A 34 -8.58 -7.94 -4.89
C ARG A 34 -9.50 -7.27 -5.92
N GLN A 35 -10.54 -6.56 -5.45
CA GLN A 35 -11.41 -5.76 -6.33
C GLN A 35 -10.71 -4.54 -6.93
N SER A 36 -9.60 -4.10 -6.33
CA SER A 36 -8.77 -2.98 -6.78
C SER A 36 -7.61 -3.42 -7.67
N ASP A 37 -7.69 -4.63 -8.27
CA ASP A 37 -6.67 -5.21 -9.16
C ASP A 37 -5.27 -5.37 -8.54
N VAL A 38 -5.18 -5.49 -7.21
CA VAL A 38 -3.92 -5.83 -6.52
C VAL A 38 -3.60 -7.31 -6.73
N GLN A 39 -2.34 -7.62 -7.03
CA GLN A 39 -1.89 -8.99 -7.29
C GLN A 39 -2.17 -9.91 -6.08
N ILE A 40 -2.84 -11.04 -6.33
CA ILE A 40 -3.29 -11.99 -5.30
C ILE A 40 -2.13 -12.47 -4.40
N LYS A 41 -0.93 -12.65 -4.97
CA LYS A 41 0.27 -13.06 -4.20
C LYS A 41 0.62 -12.06 -3.11
N LEU A 42 0.67 -10.76 -3.44
CA LEU A 42 0.95 -9.70 -2.48
C LEU A 42 -0.09 -9.66 -1.35
N VAL A 43 -1.38 -9.78 -1.71
CA VAL A 43 -2.48 -9.79 -0.73
C VAL A 43 -2.41 -11.03 0.17
N HIS A 44 -2.04 -12.18 -0.38
CA HIS A 44 -1.85 -13.41 0.40
C HIS A 44 -0.70 -13.26 1.40
N ASP A 45 0.45 -12.76 0.95
CA ASP A 45 1.64 -12.56 1.79
C ASP A 45 1.35 -11.60 2.94
N MET A 46 0.65 -10.50 2.66
CA MET A 46 0.19 -9.53 3.67
C MET A 46 -0.67 -10.19 4.74
N LYS A 47 -1.69 -10.96 4.33
CA LYS A 47 -2.58 -11.66 5.28
C LYS A 47 -1.78 -12.61 6.18
N THR A 48 -0.85 -13.36 5.60
CA THR A 48 -0.02 -14.32 6.34
C THR A 48 0.92 -13.60 7.32
N ASN A 49 1.56 -12.51 6.90
CA ASN A 49 2.45 -11.70 7.74
C ASN A 49 1.69 -11.08 8.92
N ILE A 50 0.50 -10.51 8.68
CA ILE A 50 -0.32 -9.92 9.75
C ILE A 50 -0.75 -10.97 10.77
N LYS A 51 -1.18 -12.16 10.33
CA LYS A 51 -1.54 -13.26 11.25
C LYS A 51 -0.35 -13.68 12.10
N LYS A 52 0.81 -13.87 11.49
CA LYS A 52 2.03 -14.23 12.21
C LYS A 52 2.41 -13.18 13.27
N LEU A 53 2.35 -11.89 12.93
CA LEU A 53 2.63 -10.80 13.87
C LEU A 53 1.64 -10.76 15.04
N LEU A 54 0.38 -11.10 14.80
CA LEU A 54 -0.64 -11.18 15.85
C LEU A 54 -0.41 -12.37 16.78
N ASP A 55 -0.01 -13.53 16.23
CA ASP A 55 0.30 -14.73 17.00
C ASP A 55 1.54 -14.50 17.89
N ASP A 56 2.59 -13.89 17.32
CA ASP A 56 3.84 -13.55 18.02
C ASP A 56 3.62 -12.48 19.13
N ALA A 57 2.61 -11.60 18.98
CA ALA A 57 2.28 -10.56 19.96
C ALA A 57 1.64 -11.09 21.25
N GLY A 58 1.31 -12.39 21.36
CA GLY A 58 0.90 -13.01 22.63
C GLY A 58 -0.30 -12.32 23.34
N ARG A 59 -0.19 -12.10 24.66
CA ARG A 59 -1.20 -11.41 25.49
C ARG A 59 -0.84 -9.93 25.78
N ILE A 60 -0.32 -9.23 24.78
CA ILE A 60 0.02 -7.81 24.94
C ILE A 60 -1.27 -6.96 25.04
N TYR A 61 -1.28 -5.99 25.97
CA TYR A 61 -2.29 -4.93 26.03
C TYR A 61 -2.23 -4.11 24.74
N ASN A 62 -3.38 -3.81 24.13
CA ASN A 62 -3.53 -3.06 22.86
C ASN A 62 -3.33 -3.84 21.55
N LYS A 63 -3.80 -5.09 21.46
CA LYS A 63 -3.85 -5.87 20.20
C LYS A 63 -4.46 -5.10 19.01
N GLN A 64 -5.45 -4.25 19.27
CA GLN A 64 -6.04 -3.33 18.28
C GLN A 64 -5.04 -2.42 17.59
N ILE A 65 -4.15 -1.78 18.36
CA ILE A 65 -3.15 -0.87 17.83
C ILE A 65 -2.09 -1.64 17.04
N ILE A 66 -1.66 -2.78 17.57
CA ILE A 66 -0.66 -3.65 16.91
C ILE A 66 -1.20 -4.12 15.55
N PHE A 67 -2.46 -4.56 15.50
CA PHE A 67 -3.09 -4.99 14.27
C PHE A 67 -3.21 -3.88 13.23
N LEU A 68 -3.69 -2.70 13.64
CA LEU A 68 -3.83 -1.56 12.74
C LEU A 68 -2.47 -1.13 12.18
N ARG A 69 -1.43 -1.14 13.03
CA ARG A 69 -0.07 -0.86 12.63
C ARG A 69 0.49 -1.91 11.68
N ALA A 70 0.24 -3.20 11.92
CA ALA A 70 0.62 -4.28 11.04
C ALA A 70 -0.02 -4.15 9.64
N ILE A 71 -1.32 -3.77 9.58
CA ILE A 71 -1.99 -3.48 8.31
C ILE A 71 -1.30 -2.31 7.59
N TYR A 72 -1.05 -1.21 8.30
CA TYR A 72 -0.40 -0.03 7.75
C TYR A 72 1.00 -0.37 7.20
N ASP A 73 1.83 -1.05 7.99
CA ASP A 73 3.20 -1.39 7.62
C ASP A 73 3.24 -2.33 6.41
N GLU A 74 2.35 -3.33 6.34
CA GLU A 74 2.28 -4.22 5.18
C GLU A 74 1.72 -3.53 3.93
N LEU A 75 0.76 -2.61 4.06
CA LEU A 75 0.32 -1.77 2.93
C LEU A 75 1.45 -0.87 2.43
N CYS A 76 2.20 -0.24 3.33
CA CYS A 76 3.36 0.55 3.00
C CYS A 76 4.41 -0.30 2.27
N LYS A 77 4.69 -1.51 2.77
CA LYS A 77 5.62 -2.46 2.17
C LYS A 77 5.21 -2.91 0.76
N MET A 78 3.91 -3.03 0.47
CA MET A 78 3.44 -3.30 -0.90
C MET A 78 3.74 -2.14 -1.86
N LEU A 79 3.62 -0.90 -1.39
CA LEU A 79 3.81 0.30 -2.20
C LEU A 79 5.27 0.74 -2.28
N HIS A 80 6.09 0.36 -1.30
CA HIS A 80 7.49 0.74 -1.24
C HIS A 80 8.35 -0.19 -2.08
N HIS A 81 9.24 0.41 -2.89
CA HIS A 81 10.40 -0.27 -3.43
C HIS A 81 11.63 0.19 -2.67
N PRO A 82 12.25 -0.66 -1.82
CA PRO A 82 13.45 -0.27 -1.10
C PRO A 82 14.57 0.10 -2.07
N GLY A 83 15.18 1.27 -1.87
CA GLY A 83 16.41 1.69 -2.57
C GLY A 83 16.24 2.52 -3.83
N LYS A 84 15.02 2.89 -4.26
CA LYS A 84 14.85 3.74 -5.45
C LYS A 84 14.79 5.23 -5.07
N LEU A 85 15.94 5.90 -5.08
CA LEU A 85 15.99 7.36 -4.97
C LEU A 85 15.23 8.01 -6.15
N SER A 86 14.57 9.13 -5.90
CA SER A 86 13.93 9.92 -6.95
C SER A 86 14.99 10.41 -7.93
N PHE A 87 14.81 10.08 -9.22
CA PHE A 87 15.69 10.57 -10.27
C PHE A 87 15.72 12.10 -10.28
N THR A 88 16.93 12.67 -10.20
CA THR A 88 17.16 14.11 -10.29
C THR A 88 18.11 14.38 -11.44
N PRO A 89 17.73 15.22 -12.43
CA PRO A 89 18.63 15.59 -13.52
C PRO A 89 19.89 16.29 -12.98
N ASN A 90 21.05 15.97 -13.57
CA ASN A 90 22.30 16.64 -13.22
C ASN A 90 22.34 18.03 -13.88
N LYS A 91 22.51 19.09 -13.08
CA LYS A 91 22.65 20.46 -13.62
C LYS A 91 23.92 20.58 -14.47
N GLY A 92 23.80 21.27 -15.61
CA GLY A 92 24.92 21.53 -16.52
C GLY A 92 25.19 20.45 -17.57
N ASN A 93 24.55 19.27 -17.48
CA ASN A 93 24.70 18.20 -18.45
C ASN A 93 23.36 17.84 -19.11
N PRO A 94 23.31 17.64 -20.44
CA PRO A 94 22.11 17.15 -21.11
C PRO A 94 21.65 15.83 -20.50
N THR A 95 20.39 15.77 -20.07
CA THR A 95 19.78 14.59 -19.47
C THR A 95 18.64 14.12 -20.37
N VAL A 96 18.77 12.91 -20.93
CA VAL A 96 17.74 12.32 -21.81
C VAL A 96 16.94 11.29 -21.00
N VAL A 97 15.62 11.47 -20.94
CA VAL A 97 14.69 10.57 -20.24
C VAL A 97 13.67 10.01 -21.22
N MET A 98 13.53 8.68 -21.25
CA MET A 98 12.57 7.99 -22.12
C MET A 98 11.39 7.45 -21.31
N PHE A 99 10.16 7.77 -21.72
CA PHE A 99 8.94 7.27 -21.11
C PHE A 99 8.43 6.03 -21.87
N VAL A 100 8.43 4.87 -21.22
CA VAL A 100 8.01 3.58 -21.81
C VAL A 100 6.91 2.92 -20.96
N GLY A 101 6.08 2.08 -21.59
CA GLY A 101 4.97 1.41 -20.92
C GLY A 101 3.80 1.05 -21.85
N PRO A 102 2.77 0.34 -21.34
CA PRO A 102 1.60 -0.12 -22.12
C PRO A 102 0.81 1.01 -22.80
N GLN A 103 0.06 0.70 -23.86
CA GLN A 103 -0.84 1.68 -24.49
C GLN A 103 -1.86 2.20 -23.47
N GLY A 104 -2.15 3.50 -23.49
CA GLY A 104 -3.10 4.10 -22.55
C GLY A 104 -2.55 4.35 -21.13
N SER A 105 -1.30 3.97 -20.82
CA SER A 105 -0.71 4.17 -19.48
C SER A 105 -0.35 5.64 -19.13
N GLY A 106 -0.77 6.61 -19.95
CA GLY A 106 -0.57 8.04 -19.70
C GLY A 106 0.83 8.59 -20.04
N LYS A 107 1.67 7.88 -20.81
CA LYS A 107 3.06 8.30 -21.14
C LYS A 107 3.18 9.74 -21.62
N THR A 108 2.36 10.15 -22.59
CA THR A 108 2.38 11.51 -23.16
C THR A 108 2.04 12.57 -22.12
N THR A 109 1.00 12.34 -21.31
CA THR A 109 0.59 13.22 -20.21
C THR A 109 1.66 13.30 -19.12
N THR A 110 2.29 12.16 -18.78
CA THR A 110 3.37 12.10 -17.80
C THR A 110 4.61 12.82 -18.30
N CYS A 111 4.96 12.72 -19.58
CA CYS A 111 6.06 13.47 -20.21
C CYS A 111 5.84 14.99 -20.06
N ALA A 112 4.65 15.49 -20.39
CA ALA A 112 4.31 16.90 -20.23
C ALA A 112 4.37 17.37 -18.76
N LYS A 113 3.81 16.57 -17.83
CA LYS A 113 3.87 16.86 -16.39
C LYS A 113 5.31 16.88 -15.86
N TYR A 114 6.14 15.94 -16.32
CA TYR A 114 7.54 15.84 -15.94
C TYR A 114 8.34 17.05 -16.44
N ALA A 115 8.15 17.45 -17.70
CA ALA A 115 8.77 18.64 -18.27
C ALA A 115 8.37 19.92 -17.51
N TYR A 116 7.07 20.10 -17.25
CA TYR A 116 6.56 21.25 -16.49
C TYR A 116 7.10 21.29 -15.05
N TYR A 117 7.16 20.13 -14.38
CA TYR A 117 7.71 20.01 -13.03
C TYR A 117 9.18 20.46 -12.96
N HIS A 118 10.01 20.05 -13.93
CA HIS A 118 11.42 20.43 -13.97
C HIS A 118 11.64 21.86 -14.48
N GLN A 119 10.82 22.36 -15.40
CA GLN A 119 10.85 23.76 -15.83
C GLN A 119 10.69 24.73 -14.65
N ASN A 120 9.79 24.42 -13.71
CA ASN A 120 9.55 25.23 -12.53
C ASN A 120 10.65 25.13 -11.46
N LYS A 121 11.56 24.15 -11.57
CA LYS A 121 12.64 23.92 -10.59
C LYS A 121 13.98 24.55 -10.99
N GLY A 122 14.12 25.02 -12.23
CA GLY A 122 15.40 25.51 -12.80
C GLY A 122 16.47 24.45 -12.84
#